data_AF-A0A660S505-F1
#
_entry.id   AF-A0A660S505-F1
#
_cell.length_a   1.000
_cell.length_b   1.000
_cell.length_c   1.000
_cell.angle_alpha   90.00
_cell.angle_beta   90.00
_cell.angle_gamma   90.00
#
_symmetry.space_group_name_H-M   'P 1'
#
loop_
_entity.id
_entity.type
_entity.pdbx_description
1 polymer ?
#
loop_
_entity_poly.entity_id
_entity_poly.type
_entity_poly.pdbx_seq_one_letter_code
_entity_poly.pdbx_strand_id
1 'polypeptide(L)'
;MGWEPQYPVNFTPDGDTTSQAIEKHIKEISRIYDLLNLLHDWIQNISTVTNADGSVAQSISISLDQNIYLIRFEGSHTSSVTWTVSYSSDGNTYTTYKTIDGTDVSLLLIADNEDGSCNYIKLEATAGAAEDTVNLAIATKLLFEKPF
;
A
#
# COMPACT_ATOMS: atom_id res chain seq x y z
N MET A 1 -12.59 27.54 5.38
CA MET A 1 -11.17 27.15 5.29
C MET A 1 -10.73 27.38 3.86
N GLY A 2 -9.73 28.23 3.65
CA GLY A 2 -9.22 28.55 2.30
C GLY A 2 -8.26 27.48 1.83
N TRP A 3 -8.21 27.24 0.53
CA TRP A 3 -7.20 26.38 -0.09
C TRP A 3 -5.84 27.09 -0.04
N GLU A 4 -4.85 26.47 0.59
CA GLU A 4 -3.46 26.95 0.57
C GLU A 4 -2.64 26.17 -0.48
N PRO A 5 -2.00 26.85 -1.45
CA PRO A 5 -1.16 26.18 -2.42
C PRO A 5 0.06 25.56 -1.74
N GLN A 6 0.27 24.26 -1.94
CA GLN A 6 1.44 23.54 -1.41
C GLN A 6 2.78 23.99 -2.03
N TYR A 7 2.76 24.78 -3.12
CA TYR A 7 3.97 25.27 -3.81
C TYR A 7 3.81 26.70 -4.34
N PRO A 8 3.72 27.73 -3.48
CA PRO A 8 3.58 29.10 -3.93
C PRO A 8 4.77 29.49 -4.82
N VAL A 9 4.47 30.17 -5.93
CA VAL A 9 5.49 30.80 -6.78
C VAL A 9 5.71 32.20 -6.23
N ASN A 10 6.93 32.52 -5.82
CA ASN A 10 7.24 33.87 -5.36
C ASN A 10 7.41 34.79 -6.56
N PHE A 11 6.43 35.67 -6.76
CA PHE A 11 6.47 36.69 -7.79
C PHE A 11 7.34 37.86 -7.32
N THR A 12 8.66 37.73 -7.45
CA THR A 12 9.59 38.85 -7.22
C THR A 12 9.94 39.53 -8.55
N PRO A 13 10.12 40.86 -8.59
CA PRO A 13 10.48 41.60 -9.80
C PRO A 13 11.77 41.13 -10.48
N ASP A 14 12.71 40.57 -9.70
CA ASP A 14 14.04 40.12 -10.15
C ASP A 14 14.19 38.60 -10.24
N GLY A 15 13.12 37.84 -9.95
CA GLY A 15 13.17 36.39 -9.86
C GLY A 15 12.85 35.75 -11.19
N ASP A 16 13.77 34.93 -11.72
CA ASP A 16 13.52 34.09 -12.89
C ASP A 16 12.42 33.06 -12.58
N THR A 17 11.18 33.52 -12.72
CA THR A 17 9.94 32.77 -12.51
C THR A 17 9.84 31.55 -13.41
N THR A 18 10.51 31.58 -14.57
CA THR A 18 10.52 30.49 -15.54
C THR A 18 11.44 29.38 -15.07
N SER A 19 12.66 29.72 -14.63
CA SER A 19 13.61 28.73 -14.09
C SER A 19 13.08 28.04 -12.83
N GLN A 20 12.40 28.76 -11.93
CA GLN A 20 11.78 28.15 -10.73
C GLN A 20 10.63 27.20 -11.08
N ALA A 21 9.79 27.56 -12.05
CA ALA A 21 8.70 26.70 -12.50
C ALA A 21 9.23 25.44 -13.21
N ILE A 22 10.25 25.60 -14.06
CA ILE A 22 10.94 24.49 -14.74
C ILE A 22 11.56 23.53 -13.73
N GLU A 23 12.27 24.05 -12.72
CA GLU A 23 12.87 23.22 -11.68
C GLU A 23 11.81 22.40 -10.91
N LYS A 24 10.67 23.02 -10.57
CA LYS A 24 9.54 22.33 -9.93
C LYS A 24 9.00 21.19 -10.81
N HIS A 25 8.82 21.43 -12.11
CA HIS A 25 8.35 20.39 -13.02
C HIS A 25 9.36 19.24 -13.19
N ILE A 26 10.67 19.55 -13.26
CA ILE A 26 11.72 18.52 -13.35
C ILE A 26 11.74 17.65 -12.09
N LYS A 27 11.60 18.25 -10.91
CA LYS A 27 11.53 17.52 -9.63
C LYS A 27 10.31 16.60 -9.57
N GLU A 28 9.14 17.08 -9.97
CA GLU A 28 7.92 16.26 -9.97
C GLU A 28 7.99 15.13 -10.99
N ILE A 29 8.54 15.38 -12.18
CA ILE A 29 8.75 14.33 -13.18
C ILE A 29 9.74 13.28 -12.67
N SER A 30 10.85 13.69 -12.03
CA SER A 30 11.82 12.75 -11.44
C SER A 30 11.16 11.88 -10.37
N ARG A 31 10.34 12.49 -9.49
CA ARG A 31 9.56 11.77 -8.48
C ARG A 31 8.62 10.74 -9.09
N ILE A 32 7.95 11.07 -10.19
CA ILE A 32 7.09 10.12 -10.92
C ILE A 32 7.91 8.98 -11.52
N TYR A 33 9.08 9.25 -12.11
CA TYR A 33 9.95 8.21 -12.65
C TYR A 33 10.50 7.29 -11.56
N ASP A 34 10.85 7.82 -10.39
CA ASP A 34 11.27 7.00 -9.24
C ASP A 34 10.13 6.10 -8.75
N LEU A 35 8.90 6.61 -8.71
CA LEU A 35 7.70 5.80 -8.42
C LEU A 35 7.47 4.70 -9.48
N LEU A 36 7.64 5.03 -10.76
CA LEU A 36 7.47 4.07 -11.85
C LEU A 36 8.56 2.98 -11.83
N ASN A 37 9.80 3.34 -11.53
CA ASN A 37 10.90 2.39 -11.39
C ASN A 37 10.71 1.48 -10.18
N LEU A 38 10.26 2.03 -9.05
CA LEU A 38 9.84 1.22 -7.90
C LEU A 38 8.74 0.24 -8.33
N LEU A 39 7.69 0.70 -9.00
CA LEU A 39 6.62 -0.18 -9.48
C LEU A 39 7.12 -1.26 -10.47
N HIS A 40 8.12 -0.96 -11.30
CA HIS A 40 8.69 -1.90 -12.28
C HIS A 40 9.45 -3.05 -11.60
N ASP A 41 10.34 -2.73 -10.67
CA ASP A 41 11.14 -3.73 -9.95
C ASP A 41 10.27 -4.57 -8.98
N TRP A 42 9.10 -4.07 -8.59
CA TRP A 42 8.23 -4.70 -7.59
C TRP A 42 7.30 -5.78 -8.13
N ILE A 43 7.13 -5.92 -9.44
CA ILE A 43 6.26 -6.95 -10.05
C ILE A 43 6.80 -8.38 -9.82
N GLN A 44 8.01 -8.55 -9.27
CA GLN A 44 8.72 -9.83 -9.22
C GLN A 44 8.75 -10.55 -7.84
N ASN A 45 8.27 -9.95 -6.74
CA ASN A 45 8.50 -10.49 -5.38
C ASN A 45 7.24 -11.03 -4.67
N ILE A 46 6.61 -12.06 -5.24
CA ILE A 46 5.50 -12.76 -4.57
C ILE A 46 6.07 -13.73 -3.53
N SER A 47 5.69 -13.55 -2.26
CA SER A 47 6.02 -14.50 -1.18
C SER A 47 4.77 -15.25 -0.74
N THR A 48 4.81 -16.56 -0.85
CA THR A 48 3.81 -17.48 -0.27
C THR A 48 4.02 -17.58 1.23
N VAL A 49 2.94 -17.39 2.02
CA VAL A 49 3.01 -17.52 3.48
C VAL A 49 2.58 -18.92 3.88
N THR A 50 3.44 -19.60 4.64
CA THR A 50 3.17 -20.93 5.20
C THR A 50 3.10 -20.85 6.73
N ASN A 51 2.26 -21.69 7.30
CA ASN A 51 2.18 -21.92 8.74
C ASN A 51 3.43 -22.68 9.21
N ALA A 52 3.65 -22.72 10.53
CA ALA A 52 4.81 -23.40 11.13
C ALA A 52 4.85 -24.92 10.87
N ASP A 53 3.70 -25.52 10.52
CA ASP A 53 3.56 -26.93 10.12
C ASP A 53 3.78 -27.16 8.62
N GLY A 54 4.11 -26.10 7.86
CA GLY A 54 4.30 -26.12 6.41
C GLY A 54 3.01 -26.10 5.61
N SER A 55 1.84 -26.01 6.24
CA SER A 55 0.58 -25.79 5.53
C SER A 55 0.54 -24.37 4.97
N VAL A 56 -0.32 -24.13 3.97
CA VAL A 56 -0.50 -22.77 3.46
C VAL A 56 -1.33 -21.95 4.46
N ALA A 57 -0.96 -20.69 4.68
CA ALA A 57 -1.63 -19.82 5.64
C ALA A 57 -2.94 -19.26 5.05
N GLN A 58 -4.02 -19.28 5.85
CA GLN A 58 -5.34 -18.74 5.48
C GLN A 58 -5.47 -17.22 5.66
N SER A 59 -4.44 -16.61 6.27
CA SER A 59 -4.35 -15.17 6.43
C SER A 59 -2.91 -14.72 6.37
N ILE A 60 -2.72 -13.46 6.00
CA ILE A 60 -1.45 -12.76 6.15
C ILE A 60 -1.71 -11.41 6.79
N SER A 61 -0.91 -11.05 7.79
CA SER A 61 -0.87 -9.69 8.33
C SER A 61 0.51 -9.06 8.18
N ILE A 62 0.52 -7.76 7.91
CA ILE A 62 1.71 -6.95 7.72
C ILE A 62 1.69 -5.88 8.80
N SER A 63 2.81 -5.71 9.50
CA SER A 63 3.01 -4.57 10.39
C SER A 63 3.59 -3.39 9.60
N LEU A 64 3.02 -2.21 9.82
CA LEU A 64 3.34 -0.98 9.15
C LEU A 64 3.92 0.01 10.18
N ASP A 65 4.99 0.71 9.80
CA ASP A 65 5.45 1.87 10.57
C ASP A 65 4.64 3.12 10.17
N GLN A 66 4.94 4.29 10.77
CA GLN A 66 4.19 5.53 10.54
C GLN A 66 4.50 6.17 9.18
N ASN A 67 4.08 5.52 8.09
CA ASN A 67 4.28 5.97 6.72
C ASN A 67 3.12 5.52 5.83
N ILE A 68 3.16 5.97 4.58
CA ILE A 68 2.20 5.56 3.56
C ILE A 68 2.76 4.32 2.84
N TYR A 69 1.91 3.36 2.52
CA TYR A 69 2.28 2.12 1.85
C TYR A 69 1.40 1.85 0.64
N LEU A 70 1.99 1.30 -0.41
CA LEU A 70 1.27 0.63 -1.49
C LEU A 70 1.35 -0.88 -1.26
N ILE A 71 0.20 -1.56 -1.24
CA ILE A 71 0.10 -2.97 -0.86
C ILE A 71 -0.74 -3.72 -1.89
N ARG A 72 -0.19 -4.82 -2.41
CA ARG A 72 -0.88 -5.76 -3.29
C ARG A 72 -1.06 -7.10 -2.60
N PHE A 73 -2.31 -7.45 -2.34
CA PHE A 73 -2.70 -8.76 -1.87
C PHE A 73 -3.15 -9.65 -3.01
N GLU A 74 -2.75 -10.91 -2.95
CA GLU A 74 -3.22 -11.95 -3.85
C GLU A 74 -3.64 -13.18 -3.05
N GLY A 75 -4.70 -13.82 -3.48
CA GLY A 75 -5.18 -15.03 -2.85
C GLY A 75 -5.88 -15.89 -3.87
N SER A 76 -5.78 -17.20 -3.68
CA SER A 76 -6.45 -18.19 -4.51
C SER A 76 -6.94 -19.33 -3.65
N HIS A 77 -8.10 -19.85 -3.99
CA HIS A 77 -8.74 -20.97 -3.32
C HIS A 77 -9.47 -21.87 -4.33
N THR A 78 -9.57 -23.15 -3.99
CA THR A 78 -10.20 -24.17 -4.85
C THR A 78 -11.73 -24.03 -4.92
N SER A 79 -12.33 -23.30 -3.97
CA SER A 79 -13.77 -23.00 -3.95
C SER A 79 -14.06 -21.55 -3.56
N SER A 80 -15.29 -21.09 -3.78
CA SER A 80 -15.66 -19.71 -3.45
C SER A 80 -15.58 -19.47 -1.95
N VAL A 81 -14.79 -18.48 -1.56
CA VAL A 81 -14.64 -18.00 -0.17
C VAL A 81 -14.91 -16.50 -0.11
N THR A 82 -15.05 -15.95 1.10
CA THR A 82 -15.03 -14.50 1.31
C THR A 82 -13.63 -14.08 1.73
N TRP A 83 -13.00 -13.28 0.90
CA TRP A 83 -11.75 -12.61 1.18
C TRP A 83 -12.02 -11.32 1.94
N THR A 84 -11.44 -11.19 3.13
CA THR A 84 -11.61 -10.02 4.00
C THR A 84 -10.28 -9.28 4.16
N VAL A 85 -10.28 -8.01 3.80
CA VAL A 85 -9.19 -7.08 4.11
C VAL A 85 -9.58 -6.23 5.29
N SER A 86 -8.70 -6.18 6.29
CA SER A 86 -8.92 -5.49 7.54
C SER A 86 -7.67 -4.78 8.02
N TYR A 87 -7.84 -3.77 8.87
CA TYR A 87 -6.75 -3.00 9.45
C TYR A 87 -6.91 -2.85 10.97
N SER A 88 -5.82 -2.57 11.66
CA SER A 88 -5.77 -2.45 13.11
C SER A 88 -4.66 -1.50 13.55
N SER A 89 -4.87 -0.78 14.65
CA SER A 89 -3.83 0.00 15.33
C SER A 89 -3.05 -0.81 16.37
N ASP A 90 -3.63 -1.89 16.89
CA ASP A 90 -3.10 -2.67 18.01
C ASP A 90 -2.71 -4.11 17.65
N GLY A 91 -3.09 -4.58 16.46
CA GLY A 91 -2.86 -5.95 15.99
C GLY A 91 -3.81 -6.98 16.60
N ASN A 92 -4.78 -6.57 17.40
CA ASN A 92 -5.74 -7.43 18.09
C ASN A 92 -7.17 -7.21 17.59
N THR A 93 -7.58 -5.94 17.50
CA THR A 93 -8.92 -5.56 17.04
C THR A 93 -8.84 -5.07 15.61
N TYR A 94 -9.47 -5.81 14.70
CA TYR A 94 -9.46 -5.51 13.27
C TYR A 94 -10.77 -4.88 12.82
N THR A 95 -10.66 -3.78 12.08
CA THR A 95 -11.78 -3.16 11.37
C THR A 95 -11.77 -3.62 9.91
N THR A 96 -12.89 -4.13 9.42
CA THR A 96 -13.03 -4.52 8.02
C THR A 96 -12.97 -3.30 7.12
N TYR A 97 -12.05 -3.34 6.15
CA TYR A 97 -11.98 -2.37 5.06
C TYR A 97 -12.83 -2.81 3.87
N LYS A 98 -12.69 -4.08 3.46
CA LYS A 98 -13.37 -4.61 2.27
C LYS A 98 -13.55 -6.12 2.35
N THR A 99 -14.66 -6.61 1.81
CA THR A 99 -14.92 -8.03 1.56
C THR A 99 -15.09 -8.28 0.07
N ILE A 100 -14.63 -9.44 -0.39
CA ILE A 100 -14.71 -9.87 -1.79
C ILE A 100 -15.04 -11.35 -1.81
N ASP A 101 -16.13 -11.75 -2.45
CA ASP A 101 -16.47 -13.16 -2.62
C ASP A 101 -15.89 -13.71 -3.93
N GLY A 102 -15.29 -14.89 -3.89
CA GLY A 102 -14.78 -15.57 -5.07
C GLY A 102 -13.71 -16.63 -4.77
N THR A 103 -13.24 -17.29 -5.82
CA THR A 103 -12.11 -18.24 -5.74
C THR A 103 -10.79 -17.50 -5.63
N ASP A 104 -10.66 -16.34 -6.26
CA ASP A 104 -9.41 -15.59 -6.34
C ASP A 104 -9.62 -14.13 -5.94
N VAL A 105 -8.59 -13.54 -5.35
CA VAL A 105 -8.52 -12.12 -5.05
C VAL A 105 -7.21 -11.53 -5.57
N SER A 106 -7.31 -10.36 -6.17
CA SER A 106 -6.17 -9.50 -6.48
C SER A 106 -6.56 -8.07 -6.13
N LEU A 107 -5.93 -7.51 -5.11
CA LEU A 107 -6.27 -6.19 -4.60
C LEU A 107 -5.01 -5.35 -4.41
N LEU A 108 -5.01 -4.17 -5.05
CA LEU A 108 -4.05 -3.11 -4.79
C LEU A 108 -4.71 -2.04 -3.91
N LEU A 109 -4.05 -1.64 -2.83
CA LEU A 109 -4.53 -0.60 -1.92
C LEU A 109 -3.40 0.31 -1.48
N ILE A 110 -3.77 1.50 -1.02
CA ILE A 110 -2.89 2.44 -0.33
C ILE A 110 -3.29 2.41 1.15
N ALA A 111 -2.33 2.14 2.03
CA ALA A 111 -2.49 2.24 3.47
C ALA A 111 -1.76 3.50 3.95
N ASP A 112 -2.52 4.50 4.38
CA ASP A 112 -1.97 5.68 5.05
C ASP A 112 -1.91 5.38 6.56
N ASN A 113 -0.69 5.38 7.11
CA ASN A 113 -0.45 5.20 8.54
C ASN A 113 0.35 6.37 9.14
N GLU A 114 0.28 7.58 8.55
CA GLU A 114 1.00 8.74 9.12
C GLU A 114 0.59 9.04 10.57
N ASP A 115 -0.65 8.72 10.96
CA ASP A 115 -1.20 8.96 12.30
C ASP A 115 -1.12 7.76 13.26
N GLY A 116 -0.60 6.61 12.80
CA GLY A 116 -0.53 5.38 13.59
C GLY A 116 -1.87 4.64 13.77
N SER A 117 -2.91 5.00 13.01
CA SER A 117 -4.23 4.34 13.08
C SER A 117 -4.29 2.99 12.36
N CYS A 118 -3.32 2.71 11.49
CA CYS A 118 -3.24 1.53 10.62
C CYS A 118 -1.88 0.84 10.75
N ASN A 119 -1.49 0.47 11.97
CA ASN A 119 -0.22 -0.22 12.23
C ASN A 119 -0.18 -1.66 11.72
N TYR A 120 -1.33 -2.24 11.41
CA TYR A 120 -1.45 -3.58 10.86
C TYR A 120 -2.50 -3.60 9.77
N ILE A 121 -2.21 -4.31 8.69
CA ILE A 121 -3.18 -4.67 7.68
C ILE A 121 -3.19 -6.20 7.51
N LYS A 122 -4.34 -6.78 7.19
CA LYS A 122 -4.51 -8.22 7.06
C LYS A 122 -5.41 -8.56 5.88
N LEU A 123 -5.02 -9.57 5.11
CA LEU A 123 -5.90 -10.31 4.21
C LEU A 123 -6.18 -11.68 4.82
N GLU A 124 -7.44 -12.10 4.83
CA GLU A 124 -7.89 -13.38 5.37
C GLU A 124 -8.99 -13.97 4.48
N ALA A 125 -8.92 -15.28 4.21
CA ALA A 125 -10.02 -16.03 3.60
C ALA A 125 -10.95 -16.56 4.70
N THR A 126 -12.26 -16.62 4.46
CA THR A 126 -13.21 -17.26 5.39
C THR A 126 -12.78 -18.69 5.66
N ALA A 127 -12.48 -18.99 6.93
CA ALA A 127 -12.00 -20.29 7.39
C ALA A 127 -12.84 -21.44 6.83
N GLY A 128 -12.29 -22.17 5.85
CA GLY A 128 -13.02 -23.16 5.06
C GLY A 128 -12.10 -24.18 4.39
N ALA A 129 -11.44 -25.01 5.22
CA ALA A 129 -10.55 -26.13 4.87
C ALA A 129 -9.11 -25.75 4.47
N ALA A 130 -8.22 -26.74 4.57
CA ALA A 130 -6.75 -26.61 4.57
C ALA A 130 -6.11 -26.25 3.21
N GLU A 131 -6.87 -25.67 2.27
CA GLU A 131 -6.47 -25.48 0.87
C GLU A 131 -6.36 -23.99 0.46
N ASP A 132 -6.49 -23.05 1.39
CA ASP A 132 -6.36 -21.62 1.10
C ASP A 132 -4.91 -21.23 0.82
N THR A 133 -4.68 -20.54 -0.30
CA THR A 133 -3.41 -19.89 -0.56
C THR A 133 -3.55 -18.39 -0.46
N VAL A 134 -2.95 -17.81 0.58
CA VAL A 134 -2.83 -16.36 0.73
C VAL A 134 -1.39 -15.94 0.47
N ASN A 135 -1.22 -15.03 -0.48
CA ASN A 135 0.07 -14.53 -0.90
C ASN A 135 0.15 -13.02 -0.68
N LEU A 136 1.32 -12.57 -0.24
CA LEU A 136 1.68 -11.17 -0.41
C LEU A 136 2.46 -11.03 -1.68
N ALA A 137 1.87 -10.34 -2.64
CA ALA A 137 2.60 -9.98 -3.83
C ALA A 137 3.54 -8.82 -3.54
N ILE A 138 3.08 -7.76 -2.84
CA ILE A 138 3.87 -6.54 -2.63
C ILE A 138 3.38 -5.81 -1.39
N ALA A 139 4.28 -5.38 -0.51
CA ALA A 139 4.01 -4.30 0.44
C ALA A 139 5.20 -3.36 0.44
N THR A 140 4.98 -2.08 0.15
CA THR A 140 6.09 -1.16 0.14
C THR A 140 5.75 0.22 0.60
N LYS A 141 6.69 0.73 1.38
CA LYS A 141 6.71 2.06 1.94
C LYS A 141 6.89 3.09 0.83
N LEU A 142 5.91 3.96 0.66
CA LEU A 142 6.03 5.17 -0.13
C LEU A 142 6.67 6.23 0.75
N LEU A 143 7.98 6.41 0.58
CA LEU A 143 8.71 7.51 1.21
C LEU A 143 8.41 8.79 0.43
N PHE A 144 7.36 9.50 0.84
CA PHE A 144 7.20 10.88 0.43
C PHE A 144 7.94 11.74 1.45
N GLU A 145 9.11 12.26 1.08
CA GLU A 145 9.69 13.36 1.86
C GLU A 145 8.68 14.52 1.80
N LYS A 146 8.14 14.92 2.95
CA LYS A 146 7.35 16.15 3.05
C LYS A 146 8.27 17.29 2.57
N PRO A 147 7.87 18.10 1.58
CA PRO A 147 8.65 19.26 1.21
C PRO A 147 8.72 20.18 2.43
N PHE A 148 9.96 20.50 2.82
CA PHE A 148 10.28 21.52 3.82
C PHE A 148 9.85 22.92 3.35
#